data_AF-A0AAV5T689-F1
#
_entry.id   AF-A0AAV5T689-F1
#
_cell.length_a   1.000
_cell.length_b   1.000
_cell.length_c   1.000
_cell.angle_alpha   90.00
_cell.angle_beta   90.00
_cell.angle_gamma   90.00
#
_symmetry.space_group_name_H-M   'P 1'
#
loop_
_entity.id
_entity.type
_entity.pdbx_description
1 polymer ?
#
loop_
_entity_poly.entity_id
_entity_poly.type
_entity_poly.pdbx_seq_one_letter_code
_entity_poly.pdbx_strand_id
1 'polypeptide(L)'
;TVQLSGSAPFISPPLSSREDSCPSRARKMKIAYILTSLFALAAATTEIFYYADGDTDHSIIKCVLDAINRLEETSTCVSFTENSLEKDIAFVIVHSSECAWQPSNRSVHLSADCISDNLCTELIGKAVGVDRPAQDVAHFMGEKFNCTGPCGGLRCEHGGRLMEGNCQCSCVYGFDGQRCENLMRTQHFNDASCGVIEAQDAGSLSLSTYPGDQAKGTFCQWLLKSNDPWAKIELSFDGLDMDGKDMPPGIICNDILSVHGAGSMTKTIPCNGSPVPKLTSTSNWVLVELRTNPWAMEAHAGPAIRYNLITRPTGALAFSEGMTASTVGRSLLPAVAMLLARLL
;
A
#
# COMPACT_ATOMS: atom_id res chain seq x y z
N THR A 1 -17.58 33.10 -59.38
CA THR A 1 -18.00 32.31 -60.55
C THR A 1 -16.83 31.49 -61.05
N VAL A 2 -16.65 30.27 -60.53
CA VAL A 2 -16.04 29.12 -61.23
C VAL A 2 -16.57 27.87 -60.50
N GLN A 3 -17.25 27.02 -61.26
CA GLN A 3 -17.76 25.69 -60.91
C GLN A 3 -16.76 24.63 -61.39
N LEU A 4 -16.77 23.44 -60.76
CA LEU A 4 -16.54 22.07 -61.30
C LEU A 4 -16.29 21.16 -60.08
N SER A 5 -17.28 20.48 -59.52
CA SER A 5 -17.85 19.16 -59.90
C SER A 5 -16.89 17.97 -59.75
N GLY A 6 -17.24 17.02 -58.88
CA GLY A 6 -16.63 15.69 -58.82
C GLY A 6 -17.25 14.85 -57.70
N SER A 7 -18.00 13.82 -58.08
CA SER A 7 -19.02 13.12 -57.29
C SER A 7 -18.72 11.62 -57.13
N ALA A 8 -18.78 11.12 -55.88
CA ALA A 8 -19.33 9.83 -55.37
C ALA A 8 -18.76 8.47 -55.90
N PRO A 9 -19.15 7.28 -55.37
CA PRO A 9 -19.77 6.93 -54.08
C PRO A 9 -19.16 5.68 -53.35
N PHE A 10 -19.70 5.48 -52.14
CA PHE A 10 -19.72 4.29 -51.28
C PHE A 10 -20.09 2.96 -51.96
N ILE A 11 -19.50 1.85 -51.48
CA ILE A 11 -19.93 0.47 -51.76
C ILE A 11 -19.96 -0.33 -50.44
N SER A 12 -21.13 -0.87 -50.11
CA SER A 12 -21.34 -1.97 -49.15
C SER A 12 -21.72 -3.24 -49.93
N PRO A 13 -21.46 -4.45 -49.40
CA PRO A 13 -22.16 -5.65 -49.85
C PRO A 13 -22.96 -6.37 -48.74
N PRO A 14 -23.85 -7.32 -49.11
CA PRO A 14 -25.13 -7.55 -48.44
C PRO A 14 -25.24 -8.87 -47.65
N LEU A 15 -26.31 -8.96 -46.84
CA LEU A 15 -26.88 -10.19 -46.30
C LEU A 15 -27.53 -11.04 -47.42
N SER A 16 -27.40 -12.37 -47.31
CA SER A 16 -28.25 -13.34 -47.99
C SER A 16 -28.56 -14.51 -47.05
N SER A 17 -29.86 -14.78 -46.94
CA SER A 17 -30.49 -15.90 -46.26
C SER A 17 -30.72 -17.08 -47.21
N ARG A 18 -30.61 -18.32 -46.71
CA ARG A 18 -31.40 -19.46 -47.18
C ARG A 18 -31.38 -20.64 -46.21
N GLU A 19 -32.56 -21.03 -45.76
CA GLU A 19 -32.91 -22.33 -45.17
C GLU A 19 -33.00 -23.40 -46.29
N ASP A 20 -32.64 -24.66 -45.99
CA ASP A 20 -33.47 -25.86 -46.26
C ASP A 20 -32.79 -27.19 -45.82
N SER A 21 -33.34 -27.77 -44.75
CA SER A 21 -33.76 -29.18 -44.51
C SER A 21 -33.00 -30.44 -45.06
N CYS A 22 -32.52 -31.27 -44.10
CA CYS A 22 -32.61 -32.76 -43.87
C CYS A 22 -32.64 -33.82 -45.02
N PRO A 23 -32.21 -35.11 -44.84
CA PRO A 23 -32.45 -35.95 -43.65
C PRO A 23 -31.36 -36.99 -43.23
N SER A 24 -31.70 -37.67 -42.13
CA SER A 24 -31.02 -38.69 -41.33
C SER A 24 -30.30 -39.87 -42.02
N ARG A 25 -29.22 -40.35 -41.38
CA ARG A 25 -29.07 -41.79 -41.10
C ARG A 25 -28.16 -42.08 -39.89
N ALA A 26 -28.78 -42.69 -38.89
CA ALA A 26 -28.14 -43.24 -37.70
C ALA A 26 -27.28 -44.48 -38.01
N ARG A 27 -26.16 -44.66 -37.30
CA ARG A 27 -25.93 -45.76 -36.34
C ARG A 27 -24.46 -45.86 -35.89
N LYS A 28 -24.31 -45.84 -34.56
CA LYS A 28 -23.39 -46.66 -33.73
C LYS A 28 -21.88 -46.46 -33.92
N MET A 29 -21.22 -45.88 -32.91
CA MET A 29 -20.10 -46.53 -32.22
C MET A 29 -19.73 -45.81 -30.90
N LYS A 30 -19.81 -46.58 -29.79
CA LYS A 30 -18.97 -46.54 -28.57
C LYS A 30 -18.92 -45.22 -27.79
N ILE A 31 -19.68 -45.04 -26.70
CA ILE A 31 -19.35 -45.55 -25.34
C ILE A 31 -17.84 -45.67 -25.12
N ALA A 32 -17.20 -44.55 -24.79
CA ALA A 32 -16.00 -44.45 -23.95
C ALA A 32 -15.61 -42.96 -23.89
N TYR A 33 -16.07 -42.25 -22.85
CA TYR A 33 -15.46 -41.06 -22.23
C TYR A 33 -16.43 -40.53 -21.17
N ILE A 34 -16.73 -41.41 -20.19
CA ILE A 34 -17.13 -41.01 -18.84
C ILE A 34 -15.87 -41.26 -18.01
N LEU A 35 -15.46 -40.29 -17.19
CA LEU A 35 -14.20 -40.18 -16.44
C LEU A 35 -13.09 -39.37 -17.12
N THR A 36 -13.37 -38.12 -17.51
CA THR A 36 -12.39 -37.06 -17.27
C THR A 36 -12.64 -36.53 -15.86
N SER A 37 -11.74 -36.92 -14.97
CA SER A 37 -11.54 -36.44 -13.60
C SER A 37 -12.20 -35.10 -13.25
N LEU A 38 -13.20 -35.17 -12.38
CA LEU A 38 -13.29 -34.21 -11.28
C LEU A 38 -12.09 -34.49 -10.34
N PHE A 39 -10.91 -34.02 -10.70
CA PHE A 39 -9.97 -33.60 -9.66
C PHE A 39 -10.46 -32.22 -9.24
N ALA A 40 -11.46 -32.19 -8.36
CA ALA A 40 -11.56 -31.07 -7.44
C ALA A 40 -10.24 -31.12 -6.67
N LEU A 41 -9.29 -30.26 -7.05
CA LEU A 41 -8.22 -29.85 -6.15
C LEU A 41 -8.96 -29.24 -4.96
N ALA A 42 -9.27 -30.07 -3.96
CA ALA A 42 -9.56 -29.56 -2.64
C ALA A 42 -8.29 -28.85 -2.22
N ALA A 43 -8.24 -27.53 -2.40
CA ALA A 43 -7.22 -26.72 -1.78
C ALA A 43 -7.26 -27.09 -0.30
N ALA A 44 -6.14 -27.59 0.22
CA ALA A 44 -6.07 -27.94 1.62
C ALA A 44 -6.23 -26.65 2.42
N THR A 45 -7.40 -26.47 3.04
CA THR A 45 -7.64 -25.33 3.92
C THR A 45 -6.79 -25.53 5.17
N THR A 46 -5.95 -24.56 5.49
CA THR A 46 -5.21 -24.46 6.73
C THR A 46 -6.10 -23.83 7.78
N GLU A 47 -6.44 -24.59 8.80
CA GLU A 47 -7.24 -24.10 9.92
C GLU A 47 -6.32 -23.50 11.00
N ILE A 48 -6.62 -22.28 11.43
CA ILE A 48 -5.91 -21.54 12.46
C ILE A 48 -6.84 -21.38 13.65
N PHE A 49 -6.51 -22.02 14.77
CA PHE A 49 -7.31 -21.92 15.97
C PHE A 49 -6.95 -20.68 16.79
N TYR A 50 -7.95 -19.93 17.21
CA TYR A 50 -7.79 -18.81 18.13
C TYR A 50 -8.78 -18.92 19.29
N TYR A 51 -8.61 -18.10 20.32
CA TYR A 51 -9.54 -18.02 21.43
C TYR A 51 -9.71 -16.57 21.87
N ALA A 52 -10.93 -16.13 22.11
CA ALA A 52 -11.20 -14.85 22.74
C ALA A 52 -11.53 -15.03 24.23
N ASP A 53 -10.80 -14.33 25.11
CA ASP A 53 -11.12 -14.35 26.53
C ASP A 53 -12.55 -13.82 26.76
N GLY A 54 -13.29 -14.46 27.67
CA GLY A 54 -14.72 -14.20 27.91
C GLY A 54 -15.02 -12.77 28.40
N ASP A 55 -14.01 -12.08 28.94
CA ASP A 55 -14.09 -10.70 29.42
C ASP A 55 -13.66 -9.66 28.35
N THR A 56 -13.46 -10.08 27.11
CA THR A 56 -13.02 -9.20 26.02
C THR A 56 -14.14 -8.26 25.57
N ASP A 57 -13.83 -6.97 25.44
CA ASP A 57 -14.79 -5.95 25.00
C ASP A 57 -15.35 -6.22 23.59
N HIS A 58 -16.63 -5.93 23.38
CA HIS A 58 -17.30 -6.18 22.10
C HIS A 58 -16.65 -5.45 20.91
N SER A 59 -16.13 -4.23 21.12
CA SER A 59 -15.44 -3.47 20.07
C SER A 59 -14.13 -4.13 19.63
N ILE A 60 -13.42 -4.76 20.57
CA ILE A 60 -12.19 -5.52 20.31
C ILE A 60 -12.53 -6.78 19.51
N ILE A 61 -13.54 -7.56 19.95
CA ILE A 61 -13.98 -8.76 19.23
C ILE A 61 -14.37 -8.42 17.81
N LYS A 62 -15.16 -7.35 17.62
CA LYS A 62 -15.53 -6.88 16.29
C LYS A 62 -14.32 -6.57 15.43
N CYS A 63 -13.33 -5.82 15.94
CA CYS A 63 -12.13 -5.47 15.20
C CYS A 63 -11.33 -6.70 14.74
N VAL A 64 -11.24 -7.72 15.61
CA VAL A 64 -10.56 -8.97 15.29
C VAL A 64 -11.33 -9.77 14.24
N LEU A 65 -12.65 -9.92 14.40
CA LEU A 65 -13.49 -10.63 13.42
C LEU A 65 -13.46 -9.96 12.05
N ASP A 66 -13.53 -8.62 12.00
CA ASP A 66 -13.43 -7.87 10.74
C ASP A 66 -12.05 -8.08 10.08
N ALA A 67 -10.98 -8.13 10.86
CA ALA A 67 -9.64 -8.44 10.36
C ALA A 67 -9.52 -9.90 9.85
N ILE A 68 -10.05 -10.87 10.59
CA ILE A 68 -10.10 -12.28 10.18
C ILE A 68 -10.83 -12.44 8.85
N ASN A 69 -12.04 -11.88 8.74
CA ASN A 69 -12.86 -11.96 7.52
C ASN A 69 -12.10 -11.45 6.30
N ARG A 70 -11.43 -10.29 6.42
CA ARG A 70 -10.58 -9.74 5.35
C ARG A 70 -9.44 -10.68 4.93
N LEU A 71 -8.81 -11.33 5.90
CA LEU A 71 -7.70 -12.26 5.66
C LEU A 71 -8.17 -13.55 4.99
N GLU A 72 -9.32 -14.10 5.40
CA GLU A 72 -9.93 -15.29 4.79
C GLU A 72 -10.35 -15.03 3.35
N GLU A 73 -11.04 -13.92 3.09
CA GLU A 73 -11.47 -13.50 1.75
C GLU A 73 -10.29 -13.38 0.77
N THR A 74 -9.15 -12.89 1.25
CA THR A 74 -7.98 -12.62 0.41
C THR A 74 -7.07 -13.83 0.23
N SER A 75 -6.88 -14.66 1.27
CA SER A 75 -5.93 -15.78 1.25
C SER A 75 -6.53 -17.09 0.73
N THR A 76 -7.86 -17.24 0.66
CA THR A 76 -8.65 -18.37 0.11
C THR A 76 -8.41 -19.78 0.67
N CYS A 77 -7.28 -20.05 1.31
CA CYS A 77 -6.94 -21.37 1.85
C CYS A 77 -6.63 -21.35 3.35
N VAL A 78 -6.87 -20.22 4.03
CA VAL A 78 -6.78 -20.13 5.49
C VAL A 78 -8.17 -19.89 6.05
N SER A 79 -8.50 -20.60 7.12
CA SER A 79 -9.72 -20.38 7.91
C SER A 79 -9.36 -20.22 9.38
N PHE A 80 -10.04 -19.34 10.10
CA PHE A 80 -9.87 -19.10 11.51
C PHE A 80 -11.04 -19.68 12.29
N THR A 81 -10.74 -20.49 13.30
CA THR A 81 -11.75 -21.17 14.11
C THR A 81 -11.55 -20.83 15.58
N GLU A 82 -12.58 -20.31 16.23
CA GLU A 82 -12.54 -20.05 17.67
C GLU A 82 -12.70 -21.38 18.45
N ASN A 83 -11.72 -21.76 19.27
CA ASN A 83 -11.78 -22.97 20.08
C ASN A 83 -10.89 -22.88 21.33
N SER A 84 -11.51 -22.78 22.51
CA SER A 84 -10.81 -22.70 23.80
C SER A 84 -10.23 -24.03 24.30
N LEU A 85 -10.64 -25.16 23.70
CA LEU A 85 -10.23 -26.51 24.10
C LEU A 85 -9.10 -27.06 23.22
N GLU A 86 -8.75 -26.33 22.15
CA GLU A 86 -7.70 -26.77 21.23
C GLU A 86 -6.32 -26.64 21.88
N LYS A 87 -5.45 -27.62 21.64
CA LYS A 87 -4.10 -27.62 22.22
C LYS A 87 -3.14 -26.74 21.43
N ASP A 88 -3.40 -26.60 20.12
CA ASP A 88 -2.56 -25.88 19.18
C ASP A 88 -3.17 -24.51 18.80
N ILE A 89 -3.62 -23.75 19.79
CA ILE A 89 -4.08 -22.38 19.60
C ILE A 89 -2.91 -21.52 19.09
N ALA A 90 -3.14 -20.84 17.97
CA ALA A 90 -2.20 -19.91 17.37
C ALA A 90 -2.07 -18.64 18.22
N PHE A 91 -3.20 -18.09 18.68
CA PHE A 91 -3.21 -16.94 19.56
C PHE A 91 -4.48 -16.80 20.42
N VAL A 92 -4.35 -16.06 21.52
CA VAL A 92 -5.44 -15.68 22.43
C VAL A 92 -5.68 -14.16 22.34
N ILE A 93 -6.93 -13.73 22.26
CA ILE A 93 -7.30 -12.31 22.27
C ILE A 93 -7.59 -11.92 23.71
N VAL A 94 -6.92 -10.87 24.19
CA VAL A 94 -7.03 -10.39 25.56
C VAL A 94 -7.29 -8.88 25.56
N HIS A 95 -8.34 -8.46 26.27
CA HIS A 95 -8.55 -7.05 26.56
C HIS A 95 -7.53 -6.57 27.60
N SER A 96 -6.75 -5.55 27.26
CA SER A 96 -5.77 -4.94 28.15
C SER A 96 -5.60 -3.45 27.87
N SER A 97 -4.77 -2.76 28.66
CA SER A 97 -4.39 -1.36 28.40
C SER A 97 -3.37 -1.20 27.27
N GLU A 98 -2.85 -2.31 26.73
CA GLU A 98 -1.81 -2.33 25.71
C GLU A 98 -2.33 -2.90 24.40
N CYS A 99 -1.65 -2.54 23.31
CA CYS A 99 -2.01 -2.92 21.96
C CYS A 99 -0.82 -3.55 21.26
N ALA A 100 -0.66 -4.84 21.51
CA ALA A 100 0.60 -5.55 21.29
C ALA A 100 0.40 -7.03 21.03
N TRP A 101 1.34 -7.60 20.28
CA TRP A 101 1.52 -9.05 20.23
C TRP A 101 2.53 -9.47 21.29
N GLN A 102 2.15 -10.41 22.14
CA GLN A 102 3.02 -10.96 23.17
C GLN A 102 3.41 -12.41 22.83
N PRO A 103 4.65 -12.66 22.37
CA PRO A 103 5.07 -14.00 21.94
C PRO A 103 5.14 -15.03 23.07
N SER A 104 5.38 -14.61 24.32
CA SER A 104 5.64 -15.51 25.45
C SER A 104 4.45 -16.40 25.81
N ASN A 105 3.24 -15.89 25.63
CA ASN A 105 1.96 -16.52 25.95
C ASN A 105 1.03 -16.57 24.73
N ARG A 106 1.53 -16.20 23.54
CA ARG A 106 0.79 -16.14 22.28
C ARG A 106 -0.49 -15.31 22.38
N SER A 107 -0.44 -14.16 23.05
CA SER A 107 -1.62 -13.30 23.20
C SER A 107 -1.53 -12.03 22.35
N VAL A 108 -2.66 -11.67 21.75
CA VAL A 108 -2.93 -10.38 21.13
C VAL A 108 -3.65 -9.52 22.16
N HIS A 109 -2.93 -8.55 22.70
CA HIS A 109 -3.41 -7.57 23.64
C HIS A 109 -4.02 -6.40 22.87
N LEU A 110 -5.26 -6.02 23.20
CA LEU A 110 -5.98 -4.92 22.55
C LEU A 110 -6.70 -4.05 23.58
N SER A 111 -6.80 -2.75 23.29
CA SER A 111 -7.58 -1.76 24.03
C SER A 111 -8.53 -1.04 23.09
N ALA A 112 -9.68 -0.59 23.59
CA ALA A 112 -10.60 0.26 22.84
C ALA A 112 -9.95 1.58 22.36
N ASP A 113 -8.90 2.04 23.05
CA ASP A 113 -8.24 3.31 22.76
C ASP A 113 -7.32 3.29 21.53
N CYS A 114 -6.95 2.09 21.04
CA CYS A 114 -5.97 1.94 19.97
C CYS A 114 -6.48 1.13 18.78
N ILE A 115 -7.62 0.46 18.90
CA ILE A 115 -8.11 -0.45 17.87
C ILE A 115 -8.38 0.32 16.57
N SER A 116 -7.89 -0.25 15.47
CA SER A 116 -8.16 0.21 14.12
C SER A 116 -8.10 -0.99 13.18
N ASP A 117 -8.74 -0.88 12.01
CA ASP A 117 -8.75 -1.95 11.02
C ASP A 117 -7.34 -2.42 10.64
N ASN A 118 -6.41 -1.48 10.49
CA ASN A 118 -5.02 -1.77 10.17
C ASN A 118 -4.32 -2.46 11.35
N LEU A 119 -4.48 -1.96 12.58
CA LEU A 119 -3.80 -2.51 13.74
C LEU A 119 -4.25 -3.95 14.03
N CYS A 120 -5.55 -4.24 13.97
CA CYS A 120 -6.06 -5.60 14.18
C CYS A 120 -5.54 -6.56 13.10
N THR A 121 -5.50 -6.12 11.84
CA THR A 121 -4.93 -6.93 10.75
C THR A 121 -3.43 -7.17 10.94
N GLU A 122 -2.66 -6.15 11.33
CA GLU A 122 -1.23 -6.25 11.63
C GLU A 122 -0.95 -7.21 12.80
N LEU A 123 -1.70 -7.10 13.89
CA LEU A 123 -1.50 -7.93 15.08
C LEU A 123 -1.88 -9.39 14.85
N ILE A 124 -2.98 -9.65 14.12
CA ILE A 124 -3.36 -11.03 13.75
C ILE A 124 -2.33 -11.61 12.79
N GLY A 125 -1.90 -10.83 11.79
CA GLY A 125 -0.79 -11.20 10.91
C GLY A 125 0.44 -11.61 11.71
N LYS A 126 0.85 -10.77 12.67
CA LYS A 126 2.00 -11.03 13.52
C LYS A 126 1.83 -12.26 14.40
N ALA A 127 0.63 -12.49 14.94
CA ALA A 127 0.30 -13.66 15.74
C ALA A 127 0.45 -14.98 14.95
N VAL A 128 0.11 -14.95 13.66
CA VAL A 128 0.36 -16.08 12.74
C VAL A 128 1.75 -16.03 12.10
N GLY A 129 2.63 -15.16 12.58
CA GLY A 129 4.04 -15.00 12.17
C GLY A 129 4.24 -14.36 10.79
N VAL A 130 3.41 -13.38 10.46
CA VAL A 130 3.51 -12.47 9.31
C VAL A 130 3.64 -11.03 9.84
N ASP A 131 4.88 -10.56 10.01
CA ASP A 131 5.16 -9.22 10.54
C ASP A 131 5.26 -8.19 9.39
N ARG A 132 4.10 -7.78 8.86
CA ARG A 132 3.97 -6.85 7.71
C ARG A 132 2.88 -5.80 7.96
N PRO A 133 2.94 -4.62 7.29
CA PRO A 133 1.86 -3.64 7.33
C PRO A 133 0.52 -4.25 6.90
N ALA A 134 -0.59 -3.70 7.40
CA ALA A 134 -1.93 -4.24 7.18
C ALA A 134 -2.23 -4.61 5.72
N GLN A 135 -1.90 -3.73 4.77
CA GLN A 135 -2.15 -3.96 3.34
C GLN A 135 -1.40 -5.16 2.74
N ASP A 136 -0.34 -5.62 3.40
CA ASP A 136 0.54 -6.69 2.92
C ASP A 136 0.29 -8.02 3.65
N VAL A 137 -0.36 -8.01 4.83
CA VAL A 137 -0.53 -9.20 5.68
C VAL A 137 -1.16 -10.36 4.91
N ALA A 138 -2.27 -10.13 4.22
CA ALA A 138 -3.01 -11.20 3.54
C ALA A 138 -2.15 -11.92 2.48
N HIS A 139 -1.35 -11.18 1.73
CA HIS A 139 -0.48 -11.73 0.70
C HIS A 139 0.62 -12.60 1.32
N PHE A 140 1.34 -12.07 2.31
CA PHE A 140 2.41 -12.82 2.97
C PHE A 140 1.88 -13.99 3.81
N MET A 141 0.64 -13.90 4.29
CA MET A 141 -0.06 -15.03 4.89
C MET A 141 -0.33 -16.12 3.85
N GLY A 142 -0.80 -15.74 2.66
CA GLY A 142 -0.95 -16.67 1.54
C GLY A 142 0.37 -17.35 1.16
N GLU A 143 1.47 -16.60 1.02
CA GLU A 143 2.79 -17.20 0.76
C GLU A 143 3.22 -18.17 1.86
N LYS A 144 3.04 -17.77 3.14
CA LYS A 144 3.44 -18.58 4.30
C LYS A 144 2.73 -19.92 4.36
N PHE A 145 1.43 -19.94 4.06
CA PHE A 145 0.62 -21.15 4.09
C PHE A 145 0.50 -21.82 2.71
N ASN A 146 1.28 -21.36 1.72
CA ASN A 146 1.26 -21.83 0.35
C ASN A 146 -0.16 -21.78 -0.28
N CYS A 147 -0.94 -20.77 0.12
CA CYS A 147 -2.20 -20.46 -0.52
C CYS A 147 -1.94 -19.73 -1.83
N THR A 148 -2.22 -20.41 -2.94
CA THR A 148 -2.49 -19.71 -4.18
C THR A 148 -3.88 -19.09 -4.06
N GLY A 149 -3.95 -17.79 -3.79
CA GLY A 149 -5.18 -17.00 -3.86
C GLY A 149 -5.96 -17.24 -5.17
N PRO A 150 -7.16 -16.64 -5.35
CA PRO A 150 -7.95 -16.84 -6.57
C PRO A 150 -7.18 -16.44 -7.84
N CYS A 151 -6.17 -15.58 -7.65
CA CYS A 151 -5.29 -15.06 -8.68
C CYS A 151 -3.84 -15.57 -8.59
N GLY A 152 -3.62 -16.76 -8.03
CA GLY A 152 -2.31 -17.42 -8.03
C GLY A 152 -1.21 -16.62 -7.30
N GLY A 153 -1.59 -15.86 -6.27
CA GLY A 153 -0.66 -15.02 -5.51
C GLY A 153 -0.26 -13.70 -6.20
N LEU A 154 -0.92 -13.31 -7.30
CA LEU A 154 -0.68 -12.04 -7.98
C LEU A 154 -0.90 -10.85 -7.02
N ARG A 155 0.12 -9.98 -6.91
CA ARG A 155 0.10 -8.75 -6.12
C ARG A 155 0.31 -7.54 -7.00
N CYS A 156 -0.50 -6.51 -6.79
CA CYS A 156 -0.29 -5.18 -7.36
C CYS A 156 0.63 -4.35 -6.47
N GLU A 157 1.59 -3.69 -7.08
CA GLU A 157 2.59 -2.79 -6.49
C GLU A 157 2.13 -1.34 -6.62
N HIS A 158 2.84 -0.45 -5.93
CA HIS A 158 2.67 0.99 -6.03
C HIS A 158 1.23 1.50 -5.94
N GLY A 159 0.42 0.89 -5.06
CA GLY A 159 -0.98 1.28 -4.83
C GLY A 159 -1.97 0.76 -5.87
N GLY A 160 -1.54 -0.11 -6.79
CA GLY A 160 -2.43 -0.82 -7.70
C GLY A 160 -3.43 -1.71 -6.97
N ARG A 161 -4.57 -1.98 -7.60
CA ARG A 161 -5.66 -2.80 -7.04
C ARG A 161 -5.95 -4.00 -7.92
N LEU A 162 -6.10 -5.17 -7.31
CA LEU A 162 -6.50 -6.36 -8.03
C LEU A 162 -7.97 -6.23 -8.44
N MET A 163 -8.27 -6.40 -9.73
CA MET A 163 -9.64 -6.35 -10.23
C MET A 163 -10.35 -7.69 -10.00
N GLU A 164 -11.57 -7.62 -9.47
CA GLU A 164 -12.42 -8.78 -9.24
C GLU A 164 -12.78 -9.45 -10.58
N GLY A 165 -12.53 -10.76 -10.68
CA GLY A 165 -13.00 -11.61 -11.78
C GLY A 165 -12.02 -11.88 -12.93
N ASN A 166 -10.93 -11.12 -13.08
CA ASN A 166 -9.97 -11.36 -14.17
C ASN A 166 -8.49 -11.43 -13.74
N CYS A 167 -8.20 -11.27 -12.44
CA CYS A 167 -6.84 -11.34 -11.91
C CYS A 167 -5.86 -10.39 -12.61
N GLN A 168 -6.30 -9.17 -12.88
CA GLN A 168 -5.46 -8.10 -13.43
C GLN A 168 -5.32 -6.96 -12.42
N CYS A 169 -4.13 -6.36 -12.38
CA CYS A 169 -3.89 -5.16 -11.59
C CYS A 169 -4.37 -3.92 -12.34
N SER A 170 -5.25 -3.16 -11.68
CA SER A 170 -5.58 -1.79 -12.04
C SER A 170 -4.53 -0.87 -11.45
N CYS A 171 -3.67 -0.32 -12.30
CA CYS A 171 -2.55 0.53 -11.89
C CYS A 171 -2.98 1.98 -11.67
N VAL A 172 -2.38 2.60 -10.65
CA VAL A 172 -2.56 4.03 -10.41
C VAL A 172 -1.72 4.85 -11.39
N TYR A 173 -1.98 6.15 -11.44
CA TYR A 173 -1.25 7.07 -12.30
C TYR A 173 0.27 6.91 -12.15
N GLY A 174 0.98 6.87 -13.29
CA GLY A 174 2.44 6.80 -13.34
C GLY A 174 2.98 5.37 -13.48
N PHE A 175 2.16 4.34 -13.29
CA PHE A 175 2.60 2.95 -13.29
C PHE A 175 1.91 2.07 -14.34
N ASP A 176 2.62 1.05 -14.80
CA ASP A 176 2.13 -0.01 -15.67
C ASP A 176 2.85 -1.35 -15.37
N GLY A 177 2.62 -2.35 -16.21
CA GLY A 177 3.06 -3.73 -15.98
C GLY A 177 1.95 -4.62 -15.42
N GLN A 178 2.22 -5.92 -15.32
CA GLN A 178 1.23 -6.88 -14.84
C GLN A 178 0.87 -6.66 -13.37
N ARG A 179 1.83 -6.10 -12.62
CA ARG A 179 1.77 -5.85 -11.18
C ARG A 179 1.89 -4.35 -10.88
N CYS A 180 1.83 -3.43 -11.84
CA CYS A 180 2.08 -2.01 -11.61
C CYS A 180 3.50 -1.71 -11.11
N GLU A 181 4.44 -2.57 -11.49
CA GLU A 181 5.84 -2.57 -11.05
C GLU A 181 6.71 -1.58 -11.84
N ASN A 182 6.25 -1.15 -13.02
CA ASN A 182 7.02 -0.33 -13.95
C ASN A 182 6.52 1.11 -13.97
N LEU A 183 7.42 2.05 -14.26
CA LEU A 183 7.07 3.44 -14.56
C LEU A 183 6.63 3.57 -16.02
N MET A 184 5.38 3.96 -16.22
CA MET A 184 4.73 4.00 -17.55
C MET A 184 5.35 5.04 -18.50
N ARG A 185 5.96 6.10 -17.96
CA ARG A 185 6.39 7.28 -18.75
C ARG A 185 7.91 7.41 -18.90
N THR A 186 8.66 6.33 -18.69
CA THR A 186 10.14 6.32 -18.79
C THR A 186 10.66 6.83 -20.13
N GLN A 187 9.96 6.54 -21.23
CA GLN A 187 10.30 7.04 -22.58
C GLN A 187 10.26 8.58 -22.73
N HIS A 188 9.63 9.29 -21.78
CA HIS A 188 9.54 10.75 -21.78
C HIS A 188 10.61 11.40 -20.89
N PHE A 189 11.41 10.62 -20.17
CA PHE A 189 12.47 11.17 -19.32
C PHE A 189 13.52 11.85 -20.18
N ASN A 190 13.85 13.09 -19.82
CA ASN A 190 14.86 13.88 -20.49
C ASN A 190 15.92 14.45 -19.53
N ASP A 191 15.97 13.93 -18.30
CA ASP A 191 17.05 14.15 -17.34
C ASP A 191 17.59 12.80 -16.85
N ALA A 192 18.89 12.73 -16.59
CA ALA A 192 19.57 11.49 -16.20
C ALA A 192 19.29 11.05 -14.76
N SER A 193 18.77 11.95 -13.90
CA SER A 193 18.43 11.62 -12.52
C SER A 193 17.07 10.94 -12.37
N CYS A 194 16.24 10.91 -13.43
CA CYS A 194 14.92 10.31 -13.41
C CYS A 194 14.98 8.78 -13.33
N GLY A 195 14.02 8.18 -12.64
CA GLY A 195 13.86 6.73 -12.56
C GLY A 195 13.57 6.24 -11.15
N VAL A 196 13.99 5.00 -10.89
CA VAL A 196 13.77 4.31 -9.63
C VAL A 196 14.95 4.51 -8.70
N ILE A 197 14.68 4.87 -7.45
CA ILE A 197 15.64 5.12 -6.38
C ILE A 197 15.34 4.18 -5.23
N GLU A 198 16.29 3.29 -4.94
CA GLU A 198 16.23 2.37 -3.80
C GLU A 198 16.60 3.13 -2.51
N ALA A 199 15.59 3.64 -1.81
CA ALA A 199 15.73 4.38 -0.58
C ALA A 199 15.97 3.44 0.62
N GLN A 200 17.25 3.21 0.92
CA GLN A 200 17.67 2.45 2.10
C GLN A 200 17.98 3.34 3.31
N ASP A 201 18.40 4.59 3.06
CA ASP A 201 18.74 5.60 4.07
C ASP A 201 18.23 6.97 3.61
N ALA A 202 18.57 8.03 4.35
CA ALA A 202 18.34 9.42 3.93
C ALA A 202 19.10 9.78 2.65
N GLY A 203 18.53 10.67 1.84
CA GLY A 203 19.17 11.16 0.62
C GLY A 203 18.50 12.40 0.06
N SER A 204 18.81 12.70 -1.21
CA SER A 204 18.28 13.87 -1.92
C SER A 204 17.88 13.54 -3.35
N LEU A 205 16.91 14.29 -3.87
CA LEU A 205 16.43 14.28 -5.25
C LEU A 205 16.60 15.68 -5.82
N SER A 206 17.15 15.74 -7.01
CA SER A 206 17.20 16.93 -7.84
C SER A 206 17.41 16.53 -9.29
N LEU A 207 17.21 17.47 -10.21
CA LEU A 207 17.64 17.28 -11.59
C LEU A 207 19.17 17.16 -11.68
N SER A 208 19.66 16.50 -12.72
CA SER A 208 21.10 16.31 -12.94
C SER A 208 21.87 17.62 -13.13
N THR A 209 21.18 18.70 -13.52
CA THR A 209 21.75 20.04 -13.70
C THR A 209 21.78 20.87 -12.43
N TYR A 210 21.03 20.49 -11.39
CA TYR A 210 20.90 21.28 -10.15
C TYR A 210 22.27 21.47 -9.46
N PRO A 211 22.60 22.67 -8.92
CA PRO A 211 21.76 23.87 -8.78
C PRO A 211 21.73 24.78 -10.03
N GLY A 212 22.29 24.34 -11.15
CA GLY A 212 22.20 25.04 -12.42
C GLY A 212 20.86 24.84 -13.12
N ASP A 213 20.64 25.65 -14.14
CA ASP A 213 19.39 25.72 -14.89
C ASP A 213 19.04 24.40 -15.59
N GLN A 214 17.76 24.03 -15.51
CA GLN A 214 17.21 22.87 -16.20
C GLN A 214 17.02 23.11 -17.71
N ALA A 215 16.97 22.03 -18.48
CA ALA A 215 16.51 22.09 -19.87
C ALA A 215 15.02 22.48 -19.93
N LYS A 216 14.65 23.34 -20.89
CA LYS A 216 13.24 23.70 -21.10
C LYS A 216 12.42 22.45 -21.45
N GLY A 217 11.25 22.29 -20.83
CA GLY A 217 10.36 21.17 -21.11
C GLY A 217 10.80 19.85 -20.48
N THR A 218 11.33 19.89 -19.26
CA THR A 218 11.75 18.72 -18.51
C THR A 218 10.55 17.89 -18.06
N PHE A 219 10.61 16.58 -18.27
CA PHE A 219 9.69 15.60 -17.71
C PHE A 219 10.51 14.57 -16.94
N CYS A 220 10.29 14.51 -15.62
CA CYS A 220 11.05 13.63 -14.75
C CYS A 220 10.15 12.97 -13.71
N GLN A 221 10.37 11.68 -13.46
CA GLN A 221 9.74 10.97 -12.36
C GLN A 221 10.81 10.29 -11.52
N TRP A 222 10.74 10.48 -10.20
CA TRP A 222 11.53 9.76 -9.20
C TRP A 222 10.62 8.85 -8.40
N LEU A 223 10.76 7.54 -8.59
CA LEU A 223 10.12 6.53 -7.74
C LEU A 223 11.08 6.17 -6.62
N LEU A 224 10.83 6.67 -5.41
CA LEU A 224 11.54 6.22 -4.23
C LEU A 224 10.83 5.01 -3.67
N LYS A 225 11.55 3.93 -3.42
CA LYS A 225 11.01 2.75 -2.76
C LYS A 225 12.03 2.14 -1.80
N SER A 226 11.54 1.56 -0.71
CA SER A 226 12.35 0.87 0.29
C SER A 226 12.04 -0.62 0.31
N ASN A 227 13.07 -1.42 0.60
CA ASN A 227 12.93 -2.86 0.79
C ASN A 227 12.30 -3.21 2.15
N ASP A 228 12.34 -2.27 3.11
CA ASP A 228 11.63 -2.41 4.37
C ASP A 228 10.13 -2.15 4.14
N PRO A 229 9.24 -3.15 4.29
CA PRO A 229 7.80 -2.97 4.10
C PRO A 229 7.20 -1.97 5.12
N TRP A 230 7.81 -1.83 6.30
CA TRP A 230 7.34 -0.97 7.38
C TRP A 230 7.81 0.47 7.25
N ALA A 231 8.79 0.71 6.37
CA ALA A 231 9.33 2.03 6.17
C ALA A 231 8.29 2.96 5.56
N LYS A 232 8.34 4.21 6.01
CA LYS A 232 7.72 5.34 5.34
C LYS A 232 8.80 6.30 4.87
N ILE A 233 8.53 7.02 3.80
CA ILE A 233 9.43 7.98 3.19
C ILE A 233 8.88 9.37 3.52
N GLU A 234 9.66 10.14 4.27
CA GLU A 234 9.38 11.56 4.53
C GLU A 234 10.14 12.42 3.53
N LEU A 235 9.45 13.33 2.87
CA LEU A 235 10.01 14.32 1.95
C LEU A 235 10.01 15.71 2.60
N SER A 236 11.10 16.44 2.40
CA SER A 236 11.25 17.85 2.72
C SER A 236 11.84 18.61 1.54
N PHE A 237 11.43 19.85 1.34
CA PHE A 237 11.79 20.65 0.17
C PHE A 237 12.76 21.76 0.60
N ASP A 238 14.01 21.65 0.19
CA ASP A 238 15.07 22.60 0.54
C ASP A 238 15.14 23.77 -0.45
N GLY A 239 14.73 23.54 -1.70
CA GLY A 239 14.70 24.53 -2.75
C GLY A 239 13.60 24.21 -3.76
N LEU A 240 12.87 25.24 -4.19
CA LEU A 240 11.83 25.16 -5.19
C LEU A 240 11.98 26.35 -6.13
N ASP A 241 12.83 26.19 -7.14
CA ASP A 241 12.95 27.15 -8.23
C ASP A 241 12.19 26.61 -9.44
N MET A 242 10.96 27.08 -9.63
CA MET A 242 10.00 26.58 -10.63
C MET A 242 9.25 27.76 -11.24
N ASP A 243 8.84 27.65 -12.50
CA ASP A 243 8.13 28.73 -13.19
C ASP A 243 6.71 28.92 -12.61
N GLY A 244 6.48 30.10 -12.01
CA GLY A 244 5.20 30.57 -11.51
C GLY A 244 4.80 31.94 -12.04
N LYS A 245 5.42 32.43 -13.10
CA LYS A 245 5.15 33.76 -13.68
C LYS A 245 4.12 33.68 -14.81
N ASP A 246 3.48 34.82 -15.10
CA ASP A 246 2.53 35.00 -16.21
C ASP A 246 1.37 33.98 -16.26
N MET A 247 0.92 33.55 -15.08
CA MET A 247 -0.14 32.53 -14.94
C MET A 247 -1.54 33.09 -15.27
N PRO A 248 -2.39 32.32 -15.99
CA PRO A 248 -3.81 32.60 -16.07
C PRO A 248 -4.48 32.63 -14.68
N PRO A 249 -5.58 33.38 -14.49
CA PRO A 249 -6.29 33.42 -13.21
C PRO A 249 -6.68 32.02 -12.71
N GLY A 250 -6.29 31.70 -11.47
CA GLY A 250 -6.59 30.42 -10.83
C GLY A 250 -5.54 29.32 -11.00
N ILE A 251 -4.47 29.56 -11.77
CA ILE A 251 -3.32 28.64 -11.87
C ILE A 251 -2.17 29.23 -11.06
N ILE A 252 -1.54 28.40 -10.22
CA ILE A 252 -0.48 28.84 -9.30
C ILE A 252 0.90 28.72 -9.95
N CYS A 253 1.10 27.74 -10.85
CA CYS A 253 2.39 27.40 -11.46
C CYS A 253 2.28 26.93 -12.90
N ASN A 254 3.25 27.31 -13.73
CA ASN A 254 3.43 26.78 -15.08
C ASN A 254 4.12 25.42 -15.01
N ASP A 255 5.13 25.32 -14.15
CA ASP A 255 5.76 24.06 -13.79
C ASP A 255 4.90 23.30 -12.77
N ILE A 256 4.85 21.98 -12.88
CA ILE A 256 4.05 21.12 -12.02
C ILE A 256 4.98 20.13 -11.32
N LEU A 257 5.01 20.20 -9.99
CA LEU A 257 5.63 19.19 -9.14
C LEU A 257 4.53 18.48 -8.34
N SER A 258 4.40 17.18 -8.52
CA SER A 258 3.37 16.36 -7.87
C SER A 258 3.98 15.20 -7.10
N VAL A 259 3.39 14.88 -5.95
CA VAL A 259 3.78 13.74 -5.11
C VAL A 259 2.59 12.78 -5.00
N HIS A 260 2.80 11.52 -5.38
CA HIS A 260 1.84 10.42 -5.30
C HIS A 260 2.30 9.38 -4.27
N GLY A 261 1.36 8.75 -3.57
CA GLY A 261 1.66 7.81 -2.47
C GLY A 261 1.87 8.46 -1.10
N ALA A 262 1.67 9.78 -0.99
CA ALA A 262 1.69 10.55 0.26
C ALA A 262 0.27 10.88 0.75
N GLY A 263 -0.37 9.93 1.42
CA GLY A 263 -1.76 10.04 1.86
C GLY A 263 -2.75 9.49 0.83
N SER A 264 -4.02 9.90 0.92
CA SER A 264 -5.09 9.46 0.01
C SER A 264 -5.19 10.28 -1.29
N MET A 265 -4.34 11.30 -1.50
CA MET A 265 -4.43 12.22 -2.64
C MET A 265 -3.06 12.58 -3.21
N THR A 266 -2.99 12.77 -4.53
CA THR A 266 -1.88 13.48 -5.20
C THR A 266 -1.76 14.87 -4.60
N LYS A 267 -0.56 15.24 -4.14
CA LYS A 267 -0.27 16.59 -3.65
C LYS A 267 0.56 17.35 -4.68
N THR A 268 -0.01 18.41 -5.24
CA THR A 268 0.71 19.34 -6.09
C THR A 268 1.39 20.39 -5.24
N ILE A 269 2.70 20.56 -5.44
CA ILE A 269 3.55 21.46 -4.68
C ILE A 269 3.48 22.86 -5.30
N PRO A 270 3.24 23.91 -4.52
CA PRO A 270 3.23 25.27 -5.03
C PRO A 270 4.65 25.75 -5.38
N CYS A 271 4.77 26.60 -6.40
CA CYS A 271 5.99 27.27 -6.87
C CYS A 271 6.05 28.75 -6.45
N ASN A 272 5.00 29.27 -5.80
CA ASN A 272 4.88 30.69 -5.43
C ASN A 272 5.66 31.07 -4.15
N GLY A 273 6.61 30.22 -3.74
CA GLY A 273 7.38 30.39 -2.50
C GLY A 273 6.62 30.09 -1.20
N SER A 274 5.37 29.60 -1.26
CA SER A 274 4.67 29.17 -0.05
C SER A 274 5.43 28.03 0.64
N PRO A 275 5.49 28.01 1.98
CA PRO A 275 6.15 26.94 2.71
C PRO A 275 5.45 25.61 2.45
N VAL A 276 6.23 24.61 2.08
CA VAL A 276 5.74 23.26 1.80
C VAL A 276 5.93 22.41 3.05
N PRO A 277 4.86 21.89 3.67
CA PRO A 277 5.00 21.01 4.82
C PRO A 277 5.70 19.71 4.41
N LYS A 278 6.37 19.08 5.37
CA LYS A 278 6.90 17.72 5.18
C LYS A 278 5.78 16.78 4.74
N LEU A 279 6.10 15.90 3.80
CA LEU A 279 5.15 14.92 3.27
C LEU A 279 5.63 13.52 3.63
N THR A 280 4.76 12.73 4.25
CA THR A 280 5.06 11.33 4.58
C THR A 280 4.26 10.40 3.70
N SER A 281 4.92 9.39 3.14
CA SER A 281 4.27 8.34 2.37
C SER A 281 3.34 7.48 3.24
N THR A 282 2.34 6.85 2.62
CA THR A 282 1.47 5.87 3.28
C THR A 282 2.04 4.45 3.26
N SER A 283 3.00 4.20 2.38
CA SER A 283 3.69 2.91 2.21
C SER A 283 5.19 3.13 2.07
N ASN A 284 5.95 2.05 1.92
CA ASN A 284 7.38 2.02 1.60
C ASN A 284 7.76 2.57 0.21
N TRP A 285 6.90 3.34 -0.46
CA TRP A 285 7.20 3.97 -1.74
C TRP A 285 6.53 5.35 -1.86
N VAL A 286 7.09 6.21 -2.70
CA VAL A 286 6.52 7.50 -3.10
C VAL A 286 6.99 7.86 -4.52
N LEU A 287 6.09 8.41 -5.34
CA LEU A 287 6.40 8.88 -6.69
C LEU A 287 6.39 10.39 -6.71
N VAL A 288 7.51 11.00 -7.10
CA VAL A 288 7.63 12.44 -7.32
C VAL A 288 7.71 12.69 -8.83
N GLU A 289 6.82 13.51 -9.37
CA GLU A 289 6.76 13.87 -10.79
C GLU A 289 6.98 15.37 -10.98
N LEU A 290 7.95 15.73 -11.83
CA LEU A 290 8.20 17.09 -12.29
C LEU A 290 7.85 17.20 -13.77
N ARG A 291 7.07 18.22 -14.12
CA ARG A 291 6.74 18.60 -15.49
C ARG A 291 6.99 20.09 -15.65
N THR A 292 7.91 20.48 -16.51
CA THR A 292 8.26 21.89 -16.69
C THR A 292 7.79 22.43 -18.02
N ASN A 293 7.49 23.73 -18.03
CA ASN A 293 6.96 24.42 -19.20
C ASN A 293 8.07 24.61 -20.25
N PRO A 294 7.93 24.07 -21.48
CA PRO A 294 8.92 24.28 -22.54
C PRO A 294 9.01 25.74 -23.00
N TRP A 295 8.00 26.56 -22.71
CA TRP A 295 7.93 27.97 -23.10
C TRP A 295 8.30 28.95 -21.98
N ALA A 296 8.83 28.47 -20.86
CA ALA A 296 9.32 29.33 -19.79
C ALA A 296 10.31 30.36 -20.36
N MET A 297 10.10 31.64 -20.06
CA MET A 297 10.98 32.72 -20.53
C MET A 297 12.29 32.73 -19.74
N GLU A 298 12.20 32.42 -18.45
CA GLU A 298 13.34 32.30 -17.54
C GLU A 298 13.77 30.84 -17.40
N ALA A 299 15.02 30.66 -17.04
CA ALA A 299 15.56 29.36 -16.68
C ALA A 299 15.42 29.17 -15.17
N HIS A 300 15.16 27.93 -14.77
CA HIS A 300 14.90 27.56 -13.38
C HIS A 300 15.75 26.34 -13.01
N ALA A 301 16.29 26.30 -11.80
CA ALA A 301 17.10 25.17 -11.32
C ALA A 301 16.28 23.90 -11.04
N GLY A 302 14.96 24.05 -10.83
CA GLY A 302 14.08 22.96 -10.44
C GLY A 302 14.06 22.71 -8.93
N PRO A 303 13.48 21.58 -8.49
CA PRO A 303 13.34 21.25 -7.09
C PRO A 303 14.61 20.61 -6.49
N ALA A 304 14.89 20.94 -5.24
CA ALA A 304 15.83 20.24 -4.37
C ALA A 304 15.07 19.64 -3.19
N ILE A 305 14.98 18.32 -3.18
CA ILE A 305 14.16 17.57 -2.23
C ILE A 305 15.09 16.69 -1.40
N ARG A 306 14.96 16.72 -0.08
CA ARG A 306 15.54 15.71 0.80
C ARG A 306 14.50 14.66 1.14
N TYR A 307 14.92 13.41 1.22
CA TYR A 307 14.09 12.33 1.73
C TYR A 307 14.76 11.66 2.92
N ASN A 308 13.93 11.16 3.84
CA ASN A 308 14.38 10.40 4.98
C ASN A 308 13.50 9.16 5.17
N LEU A 309 14.09 8.08 5.65
CA LEU A 309 13.39 6.83 5.91
C LEU A 309 12.93 6.80 7.38
N ILE A 310 11.62 6.66 7.59
CA ILE A 310 11.01 6.44 8.89
C ILE A 310 10.75 4.94 9.01
N THR A 311 11.66 4.22 9.66
CA THR A 311 11.52 2.80 9.96
C THR A 311 10.81 2.61 11.31
N ARG A 312 9.89 1.64 11.42
CA ARG A 312 9.44 1.20 12.75
C ARG A 312 10.59 0.45 13.43
N PRO A 313 10.86 0.66 14.73
CA PRO A 313 11.74 -0.23 15.46
C PRO A 313 11.18 -1.66 15.37
N THR A 314 11.98 -2.59 14.87
CA THR A 314 11.62 -4.02 14.82
C THR A 314 11.25 -4.49 16.23
N GLY A 315 10.00 -4.91 16.41
CA GLY A 315 9.46 -5.34 17.72
C GLY A 315 8.57 -4.32 18.45
N ALA A 316 8.49 -3.06 18.01
CA ALA A 316 7.66 -2.04 18.65
C ALA A 316 6.21 -2.03 18.11
N LEU A 317 5.44 -3.06 18.47
CA LEU A 317 3.99 -2.89 18.67
C LEU A 317 3.72 -2.84 20.18
N ALA A 318 4.44 -2.00 20.91
CA ALA A 318 4.05 -1.60 22.25
C ALA A 318 3.50 -0.17 22.12
N PHE A 319 2.26 -0.05 21.63
CA PHE A 319 1.55 1.23 21.71
C PHE A 319 1.14 1.43 23.16
N SER A 320 1.95 2.19 23.89
CA SER A 320 1.57 2.90 25.11
C SER A 320 1.55 4.39 24.77
N GLU A 321 0.51 4.87 24.11
CA GLU A 321 0.18 6.29 24.18
C GLU A 321 -0.77 6.47 25.36
N GLY A 322 -0.18 6.69 26.55
CA GLY A 322 -0.98 6.76 27.76
C GLY A 322 -0.21 6.96 29.06
N MET A 323 0.93 7.66 29.07
CA MET A 323 1.43 8.27 30.30
C MET A 323 1.87 9.70 30.02
N THR A 324 0.92 10.61 30.21
CA THR A 324 1.25 11.99 30.56
C THR A 324 2.22 11.94 31.73
N ALA A 325 3.39 12.54 31.53
CA ALA A 325 4.30 12.89 32.62
C ALA A 325 3.58 13.90 33.53
N SER A 326 2.76 13.39 34.44
CA SER A 326 2.25 14.13 35.57
C SER A 326 3.32 14.07 36.65
N THR A 327 4.22 15.05 36.62
CA THR A 327 5.01 15.46 37.77
C THR A 327 4.07 15.87 38.90
N VAL A 328 3.58 14.89 39.66
CA VAL A 328 3.04 15.11 41.00
C VAL A 328 4.20 14.88 41.96
N GLY A 329 4.97 15.95 42.19
CA GLY A 329 5.80 16.07 43.37
C GLY A 329 4.90 16.09 44.60
N ARG A 330 4.64 14.91 45.18
CA ARG A 330 4.19 14.78 46.56
C ARG A 330 5.25 14.04 47.35
N SER A 331 6.11 14.85 47.94
CA SER A 331 6.92 14.53 49.11
C SER A 331 6.09 13.80 50.17
N LEU A 332 6.36 12.51 50.34
CA LEU A 332 6.05 11.77 51.56
C LEU A 332 7.38 11.29 52.13
N LEU A 333 7.91 12.06 53.09
CA LEU A 333 8.90 11.59 54.05
C LEU A 333 8.22 10.58 54.98
N PRO A 334 8.77 9.38 55.20
CA PRO A 334 8.43 8.62 56.39
C PRO A 334 9.27 9.17 57.54
N ALA A 335 8.58 9.67 58.56
CA ALA A 335 9.16 9.76 59.89
C ALA A 335 9.44 8.35 60.42
N VAL A 336 10.37 8.29 61.39
CA VAL A 336 10.68 7.15 62.27
C VAL A 336 11.83 6.24 61.82
N ALA A 337 13.05 6.66 62.15
CA ALA A 337 14.06 5.79 62.79
C ALA A 337 15.02 6.67 63.60
N MET A 338 14.68 6.86 64.87
CA MET A 338 15.56 7.42 65.90
C MET A 338 16.32 6.27 66.58
N LEU A 339 17.51 6.57 67.12
CA LEU A 339 18.38 5.76 68.00
C LEU A 339 19.32 4.74 67.34
N LEU A 340 20.61 5.11 67.21
CA LEU A 340 21.70 4.61 68.07
C LEU A 340 23.05 5.14 67.57
N ALA A 341 23.43 6.33 68.07
CA ALA A 341 24.83 6.76 68.11
C ALA A 341 25.22 6.94 69.57
N ARG A 342 25.55 5.80 70.20
CA ARG A 342 26.42 5.70 71.36
C ARG A 342 27.21 4.42 71.17
N LEU A 343 28.41 4.55 70.57
CA LEU A 343 29.64 3.86 70.94
C LEU A 343 30.72 4.19 69.89
N LEU A 344 31.85 4.67 70.42
CA LEU A 344 33.10 5.13 69.80
C LEU A 344 33.10 6.56 69.26
#